data_AF-A0A534BXH9-F1
#
_entry.id   AF-A0A534BXH9-F1
#
_cell.length_a   1.000
_cell.length_b   1.000
_cell.length_c   1.000
_cell.angle_alpha   90.00
_cell.angle_beta   90.00
_cell.angle_gamma   90.00
#
_symmetry.space_group_name_H-M   'P 1'
#
loop_
_entity.id
_entity.type
_entity.pdbx_description
1 polymer ?
#
loop_
_entity_poly.entity_id
_entity_poly.type
_entity_poly.pdbx_seq_one_letter_code
_entity_poly.pdbx_strand_id
1 'polypeptide(L)'
;MLPLTVNAAVVANPLCPAETALYDPGNGQDISVPSGYVVSVFASGLNFPTGIAFRATNGVNFEVYVLESGHGLPAGNNCNDEAVFQQRFPGQANPFTPDIKVFSRNGRLLRTLGKPTDATTATGGNNVLQPHGPAVDIAFEN
;
A
#
# COMPACT_ATOMS: atom_id res chain seq x y z
N MET A 1 -5.51 -22.19 24.46
CA MET A 1 -5.67 -21.01 23.57
C MET A 1 -6.27 -21.53 22.27
N LEU A 2 -7.43 -21.02 21.87
CA LEU A 2 -8.04 -21.37 20.58
C LEU A 2 -7.33 -20.56 19.47
N PRO A 3 -6.98 -21.16 18.32
CA PRO A 3 -6.42 -20.39 17.22
C PRO A 3 -7.49 -19.41 16.70
N LEU A 4 -7.12 -18.14 16.55
CA LEU A 4 -7.93 -17.18 15.80
C LEU A 4 -7.90 -17.58 14.32
N THR A 5 -9.01 -18.09 13.81
CA THR A 5 -9.24 -18.21 12.37
C THR A 5 -9.48 -16.81 11.81
N VAL A 6 -8.50 -16.27 11.10
CA VAL A 6 -8.72 -15.14 10.18
C VAL A 6 -9.37 -15.75 8.94
N ASN A 7 -10.61 -15.37 8.66
CA ASN A 7 -11.28 -15.82 7.44
C ASN A 7 -10.88 -14.89 6.29
N ALA A 8 -10.57 -15.46 5.13
CA ALA A 8 -10.39 -14.72 3.89
C ALA A 8 -11.64 -13.85 3.63
N ALA A 9 -11.44 -12.55 3.39
CA ALA A 9 -12.50 -11.62 3.04
C ALA A 9 -12.58 -11.50 1.51
N VAL A 10 -13.79 -11.61 0.95
CA VAL A 10 -14.03 -11.21 -0.43
C VAL A 10 -14.11 -9.69 -0.46
N VAL A 11 -13.13 -9.03 -1.07
CA VAL A 11 -13.12 -7.57 -1.25
C VAL A 11 -13.49 -7.23 -2.68
N ALA A 12 -14.31 -6.19 -2.86
CA ALA A 12 -14.75 -5.72 -4.16
C ALA A 12 -14.25 -4.30 -4.41
N ASN A 13 -13.94 -3.99 -5.66
CA ASN A 13 -13.61 -2.64 -6.06
C ASN A 13 -14.89 -1.79 -6.15
N PRO A 14 -15.00 -0.65 -5.45
CA PRO A 14 -16.18 0.21 -5.53
C PRO A 14 -16.51 0.74 -6.94
N LEU A 15 -15.51 0.88 -7.81
CA LEU A 15 -15.71 1.25 -9.22
C LEU A 15 -16.15 0.06 -10.09
N CYS A 16 -15.77 -1.16 -9.68
CA CYS A 16 -16.05 -2.39 -10.40
C CYS A 16 -16.51 -3.51 -9.45
N PRO A 17 -17.78 -3.45 -8.97
CA PRO A 17 -18.24 -4.33 -7.90
C PRO A 17 -18.27 -5.83 -8.25
N ALA A 18 -18.23 -6.17 -9.55
CA ALA A 18 -18.14 -7.54 -10.02
C ALA A 18 -16.71 -8.11 -9.95
N GLU A 19 -15.69 -7.24 -9.90
CA GLU A 19 -14.29 -7.63 -9.72
C GLU A 19 -14.05 -7.82 -8.22
N THR A 20 -13.78 -9.06 -7.82
CA THR A 20 -13.54 -9.41 -6.42
C THR A 20 -12.20 -10.10 -6.24
N ALA A 21 -11.58 -9.90 -5.08
CA ALA A 21 -10.36 -10.59 -4.68
C ALA A 21 -10.58 -11.33 -3.35
N LEU A 22 -10.00 -12.52 -3.25
CA LEU A 22 -9.88 -13.24 -1.98
C LEU A 22 -8.72 -12.63 -1.20
N TYR A 23 -9.03 -11.87 -0.16
CA TYR A 23 -8.05 -11.27 0.72
C TYR A 23 -7.88 -12.13 1.98
N ASP A 24 -6.80 -12.92 2.02
CA ASP A 24 -6.41 -13.70 3.19
C ASP A 24 -5.05 -13.21 3.73
N PRO A 25 -5.03 -12.26 4.69
CA PRO A 25 -3.80 -11.80 5.31
C PRO A 25 -3.34 -12.82 6.38
N GLY A 26 -3.08 -14.06 5.95
CA GLY A 26 -2.53 -15.12 6.78
C GLY A 26 -1.15 -14.76 7.36
N ASN A 27 -0.53 -15.71 8.05
CA ASN A 27 0.81 -15.55 8.64
C ASN A 27 1.94 -16.00 7.69
N GLY A 28 1.70 -16.06 6.37
CA GLY A 28 2.64 -16.57 5.38
C GLY A 28 2.82 -18.09 5.43
N GLN A 29 1.77 -18.83 5.82
CA GLN A 29 1.80 -20.29 5.96
C GLN A 29 1.99 -21.02 4.61
N ASP A 30 1.77 -20.32 3.51
CA ASP A 30 1.94 -20.74 2.12
C ASP A 30 3.36 -20.49 1.58
N ILE A 31 4.23 -19.82 2.34
CA ILE A 31 5.61 -19.52 1.94
C ILE A 31 6.55 -20.58 2.53
N SER A 32 7.15 -21.39 1.66
CA SER A 32 8.18 -22.35 2.04
C SER A 32 9.54 -21.66 2.16
N VAL A 33 10.18 -21.79 3.32
CA VAL A 33 11.54 -21.29 3.58
C VAL A 33 12.46 -22.41 4.06
N PRO A 34 13.78 -22.31 3.84
CA PRO A 34 14.73 -23.31 4.33
C PRO A 34 14.67 -23.52 5.85
N SER A 35 15.16 -24.68 6.30
CA SER A 35 15.24 -24.98 7.74
C SER A 35 16.01 -23.90 8.51
N GLY A 36 15.47 -23.47 9.65
CA GLY A 36 16.03 -22.39 10.48
C GLY A 36 15.52 -20.98 10.14
N TYR A 37 14.75 -20.83 9.06
CA TYR A 37 14.10 -19.56 8.70
C TYR A 37 12.61 -19.57 9.09
N VAL A 38 12.07 -18.39 9.36
CA VAL A 38 10.66 -18.18 9.72
C VAL A 38 10.12 -17.01 8.90
N VAL A 39 8.86 -17.13 8.48
CA VAL A 39 8.09 -16.04 7.88
C VAL A 39 7.11 -15.50 8.92
N SER A 40 6.98 -14.18 8.96
CA SER A 40 6.02 -13.50 9.80
C SER A 40 5.52 -12.23 9.11
N VAL A 41 4.27 -11.87 9.37
CA VAL A 41 3.69 -10.61 8.89
C VAL A 41 4.32 -9.45 9.65
N PHE A 42 4.95 -8.53 8.92
CA PHE A 42 5.45 -7.26 9.46
C PHE A 42 4.34 -6.19 9.53
N ALA A 43 3.56 -6.05 8.46
CA ALA A 43 2.41 -5.17 8.36
C ALA A 43 1.37 -5.80 7.42
N SER A 44 0.09 -5.56 7.68
CA SER A 44 -1.05 -6.06 6.90
C SER A 44 -2.04 -4.94 6.60
N GLY A 45 -3.01 -5.20 5.72
CA GLY A 45 -4.01 -4.20 5.33
C GLY A 45 -3.47 -3.09 4.44
N LEU A 46 -2.34 -3.32 3.77
CA LEU A 46 -1.74 -2.36 2.83
C LEU A 46 -2.47 -2.39 1.48
N ASN A 47 -2.50 -1.24 0.83
CA ASN A 47 -3.12 -1.06 -0.47
C ASN A 47 -2.07 -1.15 -1.58
N PHE A 48 -1.98 -2.32 -2.24
CA PHE A 48 -1.02 -2.56 -3.33
C PHE A 48 0.40 -2.08 -3.02
N PRO A 49 1.06 -2.64 -1.99
CA PRO A 49 2.44 -2.27 -1.69
C PRO A 49 3.38 -2.71 -2.84
N THR A 50 4.13 -1.79 -3.42
CA THR A 50 5.02 -2.05 -4.57
C THR A 50 6.50 -1.80 -4.30
N GLY A 51 6.83 -1.02 -3.28
CA GLY A 51 8.20 -0.67 -2.94
C GLY A 51 8.42 -0.67 -1.44
N ILE A 52 9.64 -0.99 -1.01
CA ILE A 52 10.02 -1.00 0.40
C ILE A 52 11.45 -0.49 0.57
N ALA A 53 11.63 0.43 1.51
CA ALA A 53 12.94 0.99 1.83
C ALA A 53 13.13 1.11 3.34
N PHE A 54 14.37 0.96 3.77
CA PHE A 54 14.76 1.03 5.18
C PHE A 54 15.66 2.24 5.40
N ARG A 55 15.33 3.04 6.41
CA ARG A 55 16.15 4.19 6.82
C ARG A 55 16.56 4.03 8.27
N ALA A 56 17.86 3.98 8.54
CA ALA A 56 18.37 4.05 9.89
C ALA A 56 17.98 5.39 10.52
N THR A 57 17.37 5.36 11.70
CA THR A 57 17.10 6.57 12.49
C THR A 57 18.16 6.78 13.56
N ASN A 58 18.78 5.68 14.01
CA ASN A 58 19.99 5.68 14.83
C ASN A 58 20.66 4.30 14.74
N GLY A 59 21.71 4.06 15.55
CA GLY A 59 22.48 2.81 15.51
C GLY A 59 21.73 1.52 15.89
N VAL A 60 20.50 1.60 16.42
CA VAL A 60 19.70 0.42 16.80
C VAL A 60 18.28 0.41 16.25
N ASN A 61 17.81 1.51 15.65
CA ASN A 61 16.44 1.65 15.15
C ASN A 61 16.43 2.07 13.68
N PHE A 62 15.37 1.64 13.01
CA PHE A 62 15.08 2.01 11.63
C PHE A 62 13.58 2.26 11.45
N GLU A 63 13.29 3.04 10.41
CA GLU A 63 11.96 3.19 9.85
C GLU A 63 11.87 2.39 8.55
N VAL A 64 10.69 1.83 8.30
CA VAL A 64 10.36 1.09 7.08
C VAL A 64 9.37 1.92 6.29
N TYR A 65 9.73 2.27 5.07
CA TYR A 65 8.92 3.06 4.17
C TYR A 65 8.35 2.10 3.13
N VAL A 66 7.03 2.06 3.01
CA VAL A 66 6.33 1.22 2.05
C VAL A 66 5.59 2.12 1.08
N LEU A 67 5.84 1.92 -0.21
CA LEU A 67 5.12 2.57 -1.30
C LEU A 67 3.85 1.80 -1.59
N GLU A 68 2.71 2.44 -1.47
CA GLU A 68 1.42 1.96 -1.97
C GLU A 68 1.22 2.61 -3.34
N SER A 69 1.16 1.82 -4.41
CA SER A 69 1.27 2.37 -5.77
C SER A 69 0.07 3.18 -6.21
N GLY A 70 -1.10 3.02 -5.59
CA GLY A 70 -2.34 3.67 -6.01
C GLY A 70 -2.80 3.17 -7.39
N HIS A 71 -2.05 3.51 -8.43
CA HIS A 71 -2.20 3.12 -9.82
C HIS A 71 -1.04 2.19 -10.22
N GLY A 72 -1.31 1.06 -10.88
CA GLY A 72 -0.23 0.13 -11.25
C GLY A 72 -0.63 -1.24 -11.80
N LEU A 73 -1.92 -1.59 -11.75
CA LEU A 73 -2.44 -2.74 -12.47
C LEU A 73 -3.03 -2.28 -13.82
N PRO A 74 -2.86 -3.04 -14.92
CA PRO A 74 -3.45 -2.69 -16.21
C PRO A 74 -4.97 -2.51 -16.08
N ALA A 75 -5.43 -1.26 -16.12
CA ALA A 75 -6.84 -0.91 -16.03
C ALA A 75 -7.36 -0.59 -17.44
N GLY A 76 -7.75 -1.62 -18.20
CA GLY A 76 -8.43 -1.43 -19.49
C GLY A 76 -9.86 -0.91 -19.37
N ASN A 77 -10.39 -0.70 -18.16
CA ASN A 77 -11.82 -0.51 -17.88
C ASN A 77 -12.13 0.48 -16.72
N ASN A 78 -11.23 1.43 -16.41
CA ASN A 78 -11.40 2.44 -15.35
C ASN A 78 -11.49 1.91 -13.90
N CYS A 79 -11.31 0.62 -13.66
CA CYS A 79 -11.48 0.06 -12.30
C CYS A 79 -10.45 0.61 -11.30
N ASN A 80 -9.23 0.92 -11.74
CA ASN A 80 -8.18 1.45 -10.87
C ASN A 80 -7.80 2.87 -11.27
N ASP A 81 -8.79 3.66 -11.71
CA ASP A 81 -8.60 5.04 -12.14
C ASP A 81 -8.92 6.01 -10.99
N GLU A 82 -7.89 6.70 -10.55
CA GLU A 82 -7.93 7.67 -9.46
C GLU A 82 -8.80 8.89 -9.78
N ALA A 83 -8.81 9.37 -11.03
CA ALA A 83 -9.64 10.52 -11.41
C ALA A 83 -11.12 10.13 -11.42
N VAL A 84 -11.45 8.96 -11.98
CA VAL A 84 -12.81 8.40 -11.98
C VAL A 84 -13.29 8.16 -10.55
N PHE A 85 -12.44 7.61 -9.67
CA PHE A 85 -12.78 7.44 -8.26
C PHE A 85 -13.08 8.78 -7.59
N GLN A 86 -12.21 9.76 -7.75
CA GLN A 86 -12.35 11.08 -7.11
C GLN A 86 -13.63 11.79 -7.56
N GLN A 87 -13.96 11.68 -8.85
CA GLN A 87 -15.19 12.26 -9.41
C GLN A 87 -16.45 11.56 -8.90
N ARG A 88 -16.42 10.23 -8.77
CA ARG A 88 -17.57 9.44 -8.31
C ARG A 88 -17.78 9.52 -6.79
N PHE A 89 -16.71 9.67 -6.02
CA PHE A 89 -16.71 9.70 -4.56
C PHE A 89 -15.98 10.96 -4.05
N PRO A 90 -16.53 12.15 -4.29
CA PRO A 90 -15.87 13.41 -3.93
C PRO A 90 -15.64 13.49 -2.42
N GLY A 91 -14.42 13.91 -2.04
CA GLY A 91 -14.00 14.06 -0.65
C GLY A 91 -13.65 12.76 0.09
N GLN A 92 -13.81 11.59 -0.54
CA GLN A 92 -13.33 10.33 0.00
C GLN A 92 -11.81 10.18 -0.23
N ALA A 93 -11.15 9.46 0.68
CA ALA A 93 -9.75 9.11 0.51
C ALA A 93 -9.61 8.18 -0.71
N ASN A 94 -8.80 8.58 -1.67
CA ASN A 94 -8.65 7.85 -2.93
C ASN A 94 -7.67 6.67 -2.76
N PRO A 95 -8.12 5.40 -2.91
CA PRO A 95 -7.24 4.25 -2.81
C PRO A 95 -6.38 4.07 -4.08
N PHE A 96 -6.65 4.78 -5.16
CA PHE A 96 -5.91 4.64 -6.43
C PHE A 96 -4.84 5.71 -6.64
N THR A 97 -4.65 6.61 -5.67
CA THR A 97 -3.50 7.54 -5.65
C THR A 97 -2.36 6.95 -4.82
N PRO A 98 -1.08 7.17 -5.21
CA PRO A 98 0.04 6.63 -4.48
C PRO A 98 0.19 7.23 -3.08
N ASP A 99 0.85 6.50 -2.19
CA ASP A 99 1.08 6.92 -0.82
C ASP A 99 2.33 6.25 -0.23
N ILE A 100 2.99 6.87 0.75
CA ILE A 100 4.12 6.26 1.46
C ILE A 100 3.75 6.06 2.92
N LYS A 101 3.62 4.81 3.34
CA LYS A 101 3.42 4.43 4.74
C LYS A 101 4.76 4.27 5.43
N VAL A 102 4.94 4.94 6.57
CA VAL A 102 6.16 4.82 7.37
C VAL A 102 5.85 4.05 8.64
N PHE A 103 6.55 2.94 8.84
CA PHE A 103 6.44 2.06 9.98
C PHE A 103 7.68 2.15 10.87
N SER A 104 7.49 1.88 12.15
CA SER A 104 8.59 1.58 13.06
C SER A 104 9.21 0.22 12.72
N ARG A 105 10.41 -0.05 13.28
CA ARG A 105 11.05 -1.37 13.24
C ARG A 105 10.19 -2.57 13.68
N ASN A 106 9.08 -2.33 14.38
CA ASN A 106 8.18 -3.37 14.89
C ASN A 106 6.84 -3.41 14.12
N GLY A 107 6.74 -2.80 12.94
CA GLY A 107 5.52 -2.85 12.12
C GLY A 107 4.41 -1.89 12.54
N ARG A 108 4.60 -1.08 13.59
CA ARG A 108 3.64 -0.03 13.97
C ARG A 108 3.68 1.13 12.96
N LEU A 109 2.54 1.48 12.36
CA LEU A 109 2.41 2.68 11.52
C LEU A 109 2.72 3.94 12.33
N LEU A 110 3.63 4.76 11.81
CA LEU A 110 4.06 6.02 12.43
C LEU A 110 3.41 7.22 11.75
N ARG A 111 3.43 7.24 10.42
CA ARG A 111 2.91 8.35 9.60
C ARG A 111 2.73 7.92 8.15
N THR A 112 2.14 8.83 7.38
CA THR A 112 1.86 8.69 5.97
C THR A 112 2.40 9.93 5.25
N LEU A 113 3.05 9.74 4.10
CA LEU A 113 3.79 10.78 3.39
C LEU A 113 3.41 10.77 1.90
N GLY A 114 3.40 11.96 1.28
CA GLY A 114 3.37 12.08 -0.18
C GLY A 114 2.02 11.82 -0.85
N LYS A 115 0.94 11.52 -0.10
CA LYS A 115 -0.38 11.31 -0.70
C LYS A 115 -0.89 12.55 -1.45
N PRO A 116 -1.34 12.41 -2.72
CA PRO A 116 -2.02 13.48 -3.44
C PRO A 116 -3.29 13.95 -2.73
N THR A 117 -3.49 15.27 -2.68
CA THR A 117 -4.73 15.87 -2.15
C THR A 117 -5.90 15.76 -3.12
N ASP A 118 -5.59 15.71 -4.41
CA ASP A 118 -6.55 15.61 -5.49
C ASP A 118 -5.94 14.77 -6.62
N ALA A 119 -6.73 13.82 -7.12
CA ALA A 119 -6.34 12.92 -8.19
C ALA A 119 -6.52 13.51 -9.60
N THR A 120 -7.23 14.63 -9.70
CA THR A 120 -7.62 15.26 -10.98
C THR A 120 -6.75 16.46 -11.34
N THR A 121 -6.05 17.02 -10.35
CA THR A 121 -5.05 18.06 -10.57
C THR A 121 -3.67 17.43 -10.52
N ALA A 122 -2.91 17.54 -11.60
CA ALA A 122 -1.49 17.24 -11.61
C ALA A 122 -0.73 18.30 -10.79
N THR A 123 -0.92 18.33 -9.47
CA THR A 123 -0.24 19.31 -8.62
C THR A 123 1.18 18.87 -8.37
N GLY A 124 2.10 19.49 -9.14
CA GLY A 124 3.45 19.73 -8.70
C GLY A 124 3.45 20.69 -7.52
N GLY A 125 3.99 20.24 -6.40
CA GLY A 125 4.20 21.00 -5.18
C GLY A 125 5.23 20.27 -4.32
N ASN A 126 5.83 20.95 -3.34
CA ASN A 126 6.81 20.32 -2.47
C ASN A 126 6.13 19.22 -1.62
N ASN A 127 6.67 17.99 -1.64
CA ASN A 127 6.24 16.84 -0.83
C ASN A 127 4.93 16.15 -1.23
N VAL A 128 4.50 16.20 -2.49
CA VAL A 128 3.32 15.46 -2.98
C VAL A 128 3.70 14.60 -4.18
N LEU A 129 3.24 13.34 -4.20
CA LEU A 129 3.45 12.45 -5.34
C LEU A 129 2.58 12.86 -6.54
N GLN A 130 3.02 12.48 -7.73
CA GLN A 130 2.21 12.62 -8.93
C GLN A 130 0.95 11.74 -8.79
N PRO A 131 -0.26 12.24 -9.08
CA PRO A 131 -1.48 11.44 -9.00
C PRO A 131 -1.49 10.25 -9.97
N HIS A 132 -0.94 10.45 -11.17
CA HIS A 132 -1.02 9.53 -12.32
C HIS A 132 0.26 8.70 -12.54
N GLY A 133 1.19 8.67 -11.58
CA GLY A 133 2.50 8.05 -11.79
C GLY A 133 2.52 6.59 -11.33
N PRO A 134 3.15 5.66 -12.08
CA PRO A 134 3.63 4.44 -11.44
C PRO A 134 4.59 4.90 -10.34
N ALA A 135 4.25 4.58 -9.11
CA ALA A 135 5.15 4.83 -8.01
C ALA A 135 6.28 3.80 -8.13
N VAL A 136 7.32 4.17 -8.88
CA VAL A 136 8.53 3.35 -9.04
C VAL A 136 9.30 3.41 -7.72
N ASP A 137 9.80 2.25 -7.32
CA ASP A 137 10.41 1.89 -6.03
C ASP A 137 11.05 3.03 -5.21
N ILE A 138 10.96 2.94 -3.87
CA ILE A 138 11.57 3.93 -2.98
C ILE A 138 13.04 3.57 -2.80
N ALA A 139 13.92 4.53 -3.08
CA ALA A 139 15.33 4.44 -2.70
C ALA A 139 15.73 5.67 -1.88
N PHE A 140 16.68 5.48 -0.98
CA PHE A 140 17.35 6.57 -0.27
C PHE A 140 18.73 6.77 -0.87
N GLU A 141 19.09 8.02 -1.18
CA GLU A 141 20.47 8.42 -1.46
C GLU A 141 21.06 9.12 -0.22
N ASN A 142 22.38 8.97 -0.04
CA ASN A 142 23.12 9.49 1.12
C ASN A 142 23.49 10.96 0.97
#